data_AF-A0A7H8MEU2-F1
#
_entry.id   AF-A0A7H8MEU2-F1
#
_cell.length_a   1.000
_cell.length_b   1.000
_cell.length_c   1.000
_cell.angle_alpha   90.00
_cell.angle_beta   90.00
_cell.angle_gamma   90.00
#
_symmetry.space_group_name_H-M   'P 1'
#
loop_
_entity.id
_entity.type
_entity.pdbx_description
1 polymer ?
#
loop_
_entity_poly.entity_id
_entity_poly.type
_entity_poly.pdbx_seq_one_letter_code
_entity_poly.pdbx_strand_id
1 'polypeptide(L)'
;MDPLPAHGAGPVGTWLLRDLPETIETATASLDPQDGDRMEPDGVMVDGTGGVDEEIRSSLSAVPCAVQDARWLTPDQQIRLVAVASLITGAARLLAEDPGTAITTGELSRM
;
A
#
# COMPACT_ATOMS: atom_id res chain seq x y z
N MET A 1 -0.14 -37.84 -6.88
CA MET A 1 0.21 -36.42 -7.10
C MET A 1 -1.01 -35.79 -7.73
N ASP A 2 -1.97 -35.35 -6.91
CA ASP A 2 -3.04 -34.49 -7.40
C ASP A 2 -2.43 -33.15 -7.84
N PRO A 3 -2.84 -32.57 -8.98
CA PRO A 3 -2.42 -31.23 -9.33
C PRO A 3 -2.91 -30.27 -8.23
N LEU A 4 -2.00 -29.47 -7.70
CA LEU A 4 -2.36 -28.34 -6.85
C LEU A 4 -3.49 -27.55 -7.55
N PRO A 5 -4.58 -27.18 -6.84
CA PRO A 5 -5.60 -26.32 -7.41
C PRO A 5 -4.93 -25.13 -8.06
N ALA A 6 -5.43 -24.69 -9.22
CA ALA A 6 -4.93 -23.51 -9.91
C ALA A 6 -5.32 -22.25 -9.11
N HIS A 7 -4.74 -22.08 -7.93
CA HIS A 7 -4.90 -20.91 -7.08
C HIS A 7 -4.47 -19.69 -7.90
N GLY A 8 -5.36 -18.71 -8.06
CA GLY A 8 -5.04 -17.49 -8.80
C GLY A 8 -5.04 -17.62 -10.34
N ALA A 9 -5.64 -18.66 -10.93
CA ALA A 9 -5.81 -18.77 -12.38
C ALA A 9 -6.84 -17.78 -12.92
N GLY A 10 -6.44 -16.51 -12.98
CA GLY A 10 -7.17 -15.40 -13.57
C GLY A 10 -6.27 -14.17 -13.61
N PRO A 11 -6.59 -13.14 -14.40
CA PRO A 11 -5.78 -11.93 -14.51
C PRO A 11 -5.46 -11.31 -13.14
N VAL A 12 -6.48 -11.21 -12.29
CA VAL A 12 -6.37 -10.70 -10.91
C VAL A 12 -5.47 -11.59 -10.04
N GLY A 13 -5.61 -12.90 -10.13
CA GLY A 13 -4.79 -13.83 -9.36
C GLY A 13 -3.33 -13.83 -9.80
N THR A 14 -3.06 -13.68 -11.10
CA THR A 14 -1.71 -13.57 -11.64
C THR A 14 -1.05 -12.27 -11.17
N TRP A 15 -1.78 -11.16 -11.27
CA TRP A 15 -1.31 -9.85 -10.79
C TRP A 15 -1.02 -9.87 -9.29
N LEU A 16 -1.93 -10.40 -8.46
CA LEU A 16 -1.73 -10.52 -7.00
C LEU A 16 -0.50 -11.37 -6.63
N LEU A 17 -0.19 -12.41 -7.42
CA LEU A 17 0.89 -13.36 -7.12
C LEU A 17 2.25 -12.94 -7.68
N ARG A 18 2.28 -12.10 -8.71
CA ARG A 18 3.51 -11.75 -9.43
C ARG A 18 3.84 -10.27 -9.36
N ASP A 19 2.88 -9.43 -9.73
CA ASP A 19 3.12 -8.01 -9.97
C ASP A 19 2.95 -7.19 -8.68
N LEU A 20 1.97 -7.55 -7.83
CA LEU A 20 1.74 -6.88 -6.56
C LEU A 20 2.94 -6.96 -5.59
N PRO A 21 3.61 -8.12 -5.40
CA PRO A 21 4.81 -8.18 -4.55
C PRO A 21 5.92 -7.24 -5.02
N GLU A 22 6.22 -7.22 -6.33
CA GLU A 22 7.25 -6.34 -6.91
C GLU A 22 6.85 -4.85 -6.78
N THR A 23 5.57 -4.54 -6.99
CA THR A 23 5.02 -3.20 -6.77
C THR A 23 5.21 -2.76 -5.31
N ILE A 24 4.90 -3.63 -4.35
CA ILE A 24 5.06 -3.37 -2.91
C ILE A 24 6.54 -3.14 -2.56
N GLU A 25 7.45 -3.99 -3.05
CA GLU A 25 8.88 -3.87 -2.81
C GLU A 25 9.44 -2.56 -3.37
N THR A 26 9.07 -2.23 -4.62
CA THR A 26 9.50 -0.99 -5.28
C THR A 26 8.98 0.23 -4.52
N ALA A 27 7.69 0.25 -4.18
CA ALA A 27 7.10 1.34 -3.43
C ALA A 27 7.77 1.53 -2.06
N THR A 28 8.07 0.44 -1.36
CA THR A 28 8.73 0.46 -0.05
C THR A 28 10.18 0.97 -0.16
N ALA A 29 10.90 0.58 -1.22
CA ALA A 29 12.26 1.03 -1.47
C ALA A 29 12.34 2.51 -1.88
N SER A 30 11.27 3.04 -2.48
CA SER A 30 11.16 4.43 -2.91
C SER A 30 10.71 5.40 -1.83
N LEU A 31 10.44 4.93 -0.60
CA LEU A 31 9.97 5.82 0.47
C LEU A 31 11.05 6.83 0.86
N ASP A 32 10.72 8.11 0.70
CA ASP A 32 11.59 9.23 1.06
C ASP A 32 10.87 10.19 2.02
N PRO A 33 11.36 10.34 3.27
CA PRO A 33 10.82 11.32 4.22
C PRO A 33 10.86 12.77 3.69
N GLN A 34 11.80 13.11 2.79
CA GLN A 34 11.92 14.46 2.24
C GLN A 34 10.83 14.79 1.22
N ASP A 35 10.27 13.77 0.59
CA ASP A 35 9.09 13.86 -0.28
C ASP A 35 7.78 13.65 0.49
N GLY A 36 7.85 13.69 1.81
CA GLY A 36 6.71 13.73 2.70
C GLY A 36 5.98 15.06 2.66
N ASP A 37 4.96 15.15 3.52
CA ASP A 37 4.20 16.36 3.68
C ASP A 37 5.00 17.46 4.34
N ARG A 38 4.92 18.67 3.79
CA ARG A 38 5.66 19.80 4.33
C ARG A 38 4.81 21.05 4.38
N MET A 39 5.00 21.79 5.46
CA MET A 39 4.49 23.15 5.57
C MET A 39 5.46 24.09 4.89
N GLU A 40 5.00 24.83 3.89
CA GLU A 40 5.79 25.88 3.27
C GLU A 40 5.94 27.10 4.19
N PRO A 41 6.97 27.94 3.98
CA PRO A 41 7.22 29.12 4.81
C PRO A 41 6.03 30.07 4.95
N ASP A 42 5.11 30.06 3.98
CA ASP A 42 3.88 30.86 3.96
C ASP A 42 2.72 30.21 4.75
N GLY A 43 2.96 29.07 5.41
CA GLY A 43 1.98 28.33 6.21
C GLY A 43 1.04 27.44 5.40
N VAL A 44 1.33 27.20 4.13
CA VAL A 44 0.54 26.32 3.24
C VAL A 44 1.01 24.87 3.39
N MET A 45 0.08 23.94 3.60
CA MET A 45 0.35 22.51 3.54
C MET A 45 0.52 22.07 2.09
N VAL A 46 1.64 21.41 1.80
CA VAL A 46 1.89 20.75 0.53
C VAL A 46 1.86 19.25 0.79
N ASP A 47 0.90 18.57 0.16
CA ASP A 47 0.84 17.10 0.17
C ASP A 47 2.05 16.55 -0.61
N GLY A 48 2.88 15.78 0.09
CA GLY A 48 4.00 15.05 -0.49
C GLY A 48 3.55 13.74 -1.12
N THR A 49 4.38 13.18 -1.99
CA THR A 49 4.11 11.85 -2.57
C THR A 49 4.61 10.70 -1.70
N GLY A 50 5.42 11.00 -0.67
CA GLY A 50 6.14 10.02 0.13
C GLY A 50 7.20 9.25 -0.65
N GLY A 51 7.63 9.76 -1.81
CA GLY A 51 8.54 9.10 -2.75
C GLY A 51 7.88 8.04 -3.66
N VAL A 52 6.58 7.76 -3.49
CA VAL A 52 5.82 6.82 -4.31
C VAL A 52 5.28 7.52 -5.56
N ASP A 53 5.61 7.00 -6.74
CA ASP A 53 5.08 7.54 -8.00
C ASP A 53 3.60 7.20 -8.23
N GLU A 54 2.98 7.93 -9.14
CA GLU A 54 1.54 7.83 -9.40
C GLU A 54 1.13 6.51 -10.07
N GLU A 55 2.02 5.85 -10.82
CA GLU A 55 1.76 4.55 -11.44
C GLU A 55 1.68 3.46 -10.36
N ILE A 56 2.65 3.45 -9.44
CA ILE A 56 2.65 2.56 -8.27
C ILE A 56 1.42 2.84 -7.39
N ARG A 57 1.11 4.11 -7.13
CA ARG A 57 -0.07 4.48 -6.32
C ARG A 57 -1.37 4.01 -6.96
N SER A 58 -1.52 4.20 -8.26
CA SER A 58 -2.67 3.72 -9.03
C SER A 58 -2.79 2.21 -8.97
N SER A 59 -1.68 1.48 -9.16
CA SER A 59 -1.61 0.02 -9.04
C SER A 59 -2.06 -0.46 -7.65
N LEU A 60 -1.55 0.14 -6.58
CA LEU A 60 -1.90 -0.21 -5.20
C LEU A 60 -3.35 0.14 -4.84
N SER A 61 -3.93 1.19 -5.45
CA SER A 61 -5.34 1.57 -5.26
C SER A 61 -6.33 0.51 -5.76
N ALA A 62 -5.89 -0.38 -6.67
CA ALA A 62 -6.70 -1.48 -7.18
C ALA A 62 -6.76 -2.69 -6.22
N VAL A 63 -5.89 -2.75 -5.21
CA VAL A 63 -5.78 -3.89 -4.27
C VAL A 63 -7.10 -4.22 -3.59
N PRO A 64 -7.88 -3.27 -3.02
CA PRO A 64 -9.16 -3.57 -2.37
C PRO A 64 -10.17 -4.27 -3.30
N CYS A 65 -10.19 -3.91 -4.58
CA CYS A 65 -11.05 -4.55 -5.57
C CYS A 65 -10.51 -5.94 -5.94
N ALA A 66 -9.20 -6.04 -6.21
CA ALA A 66 -8.54 -7.29 -6.58
C ALA A 66 -8.67 -8.39 -5.51
N VAL A 67 -8.54 -8.04 -4.22
CA VAL A 67 -8.64 -9.03 -3.14
C VAL A 67 -10.05 -9.56 -2.92
N GLN A 68 -11.10 -8.78 -3.25
CA GLN A 68 -12.49 -9.22 -3.16
C GLN A 68 -12.80 -10.33 -4.16
N ASP A 69 -12.17 -10.28 -5.34
CA ASP A 69 -12.31 -11.31 -6.37
C ASP A 69 -11.43 -12.53 -6.12
N ALA A 70 -10.43 -12.41 -5.23
CA ALA A 70 -9.50 -13.47 -4.86
C ALA A 70 -10.10 -14.41 -3.79
N ARG A 71 -11.10 -15.22 -4.18
CA ARG A 71 -11.79 -16.19 -3.31
C ARG A 71 -10.90 -17.28 -2.70
N TRP A 72 -9.66 -17.42 -3.19
CA TRP A 72 -8.66 -18.36 -2.69
C TRP A 72 -7.89 -17.80 -1.48
N LEU A 73 -8.01 -16.50 -1.19
CA LEU A 73 -7.49 -15.89 0.02
C LEU A 73 -8.48 -16.02 1.17
N THR A 74 -7.97 -16.22 2.38
CA THR A 74 -8.78 -16.11 3.59
C THR A 74 -9.11 -14.63 3.87
N PRO A 75 -10.18 -14.33 4.63
CA PRO A 75 -10.50 -12.96 5.01
C PRO A 75 -9.33 -12.24 5.70
N ASP A 76 -8.57 -12.95 6.54
CA ASP A 76 -7.40 -12.41 7.22
C ASP A 76 -6.28 -12.05 6.22
N GLN A 77 -6.04 -12.88 5.20
CA GLN A 77 -5.08 -12.58 4.13
C GLN A 77 -5.51 -11.37 3.28
N GLN A 78 -6.81 -11.26 2.97
CA GLN A 78 -7.35 -10.10 2.24
C GLN A 78 -7.16 -8.81 3.05
N ILE A 79 -7.48 -8.82 4.34
CA ILE A 79 -7.30 -7.67 5.24
C ILE A 79 -5.83 -7.26 5.31
N ARG A 80 -4.90 -8.22 5.45
CA ARG A 80 -3.46 -7.91 5.50
C ARG A 80 -2.96 -7.28 4.21
N LEU A 81 -3.39 -7.76 3.05
CA LEU A 81 -3.01 -7.18 1.75
C LEU A 81 -3.54 -5.75 1.58
N VAL A 82 -4.79 -5.50 1.94
CA VAL A 82 -5.38 -4.16 1.92
C VAL A 82 -4.63 -3.24 2.89
N ALA A 83 -4.32 -3.72 4.09
CA ALA A 83 -3.55 -2.97 5.07
C ALA A 83 -2.17 -2.60 4.53
N VAL A 84 -1.41 -3.54 3.95
CA VAL A 84 -0.09 -3.26 3.37
C VAL A 84 -0.19 -2.23 2.22
N ALA A 85 -1.12 -2.40 1.29
CA ALA A 85 -1.31 -1.47 0.18
C ALA A 85 -1.69 -0.06 0.68
N SER A 86 -2.56 0.03 1.67
CA SER A 86 -2.97 1.31 2.30
C SER A 86 -1.81 1.95 3.05
N LEU A 87 -1.01 1.14 3.75
CA LEU A 87 0.16 1.63 4.47
C LEU A 87 1.20 2.21 3.50
N ILE A 88 1.43 1.57 2.36
CA ILE A 88 2.40 2.05 1.37
C ILE A 88 1.88 3.28 0.62
N THR A 89 0.60 3.33 0.28
CA THR A 89 0.01 4.46 -0.47
C THR A 89 -0.23 5.70 0.37
N GLY A 90 -0.46 5.55 1.68
CA GLY A 90 -0.80 6.68 2.53
C GLY A 90 -0.07 6.76 3.87
N ALA A 91 0.30 5.63 4.49
CA ALA A 91 0.96 5.64 5.80
C ALA A 91 2.48 5.67 5.71
N ALA A 92 3.06 5.51 4.53
CA ALA A 92 4.48 5.76 4.28
C ALA A 92 4.88 7.15 4.80
N ARG A 93 4.00 8.13 4.59
CA ARG A 93 4.05 9.51 5.12
C ARG A 93 4.14 9.58 6.65
N LEU A 94 3.43 8.73 7.38
CA LEU A 94 3.42 8.68 8.86
C LEU A 94 4.52 7.78 9.44
N LEU A 95 4.89 6.72 8.72
CA LEU A 95 5.91 5.76 9.15
C LEU A 95 7.34 6.25 8.87
N ALA A 96 7.54 7.11 7.87
CA ALA A 96 8.84 7.65 7.49
C ALA A 96 9.36 8.70 8.50
N GLU A 97 8.47 9.45 9.17
CA GLU A 97 8.86 10.47 10.15
C GLU A 97 8.90 9.93 11.59
N ASP A 98 7.75 9.54 12.14
CA ASP A 98 7.64 9.02 13.50
C ASP A 98 6.45 8.06 13.63
N PRO A 99 6.65 6.76 13.33
CA PRO A 99 5.59 5.76 13.38
C PRO A 99 5.01 5.61 14.80
N GLY A 100 5.80 5.89 15.85
CA GLY A 100 5.35 5.81 17.23
C GLY A 100 4.38 6.93 17.60
N THR A 101 4.68 8.15 17.16
CA THR A 101 3.79 9.31 17.36
C THR A 101 2.50 9.13 16.56
N ALA A 102 2.56 8.76 15.29
CA ALA A 102 1.39 8.54 14.46
C ALA A 102 0.36 7.55 15.06
N ILE A 103 0.86 6.49 15.71
CA ILE A 103 0.03 5.50 16.41
C ILE A 103 -0.57 6.08 17.69
N THR A 104 0.23 6.81 18.48
CA THR A 104 -0.20 7.33 19.78
C THR A 104 -1.13 8.53 19.70
N THR A 105 -1.04 9.32 18.62
CA THR A 105 -1.90 10.49 18.35
C THR A 105 -3.15 10.15 17.55
N GLY A 106 -3.23 8.93 16.99
CA GLY A 106 -4.36 8.47 16.19
C GLY A 106 -4.41 9.05 14.77
N GLU A 107 -3.29 9.57 14.26
CA GLU A 107 -3.20 10.12 12.90
C GLU A 107 -3.48 9.05 11.83
N LEU A 108 -3.11 7.80 12.09
CA LEU A 108 -3.47 6.65 11.25
C LEU A 108 -4.99 6.41 11.14
N SER A 109 -5.79 6.87 12.10
CA SER A 109 -7.25 6.70 12.08
C SER A 109 -7.98 7.78 11.28
N ARG A 110 -7.28 8.81 10.79
CA ARG A 110 -7.86 9.92 10.01
C ARG A 110 -7.66 9.76 8.51
N MET A 111 -6.92 8.74 8.10
CA MET A 111 -6.82 8.28 6.72
C MET A 111 -7.98 7.33 6.39
#